data_AF-A0A9X0B973-F1
#
_entry.id   AF-A0A9X0B973-F1
#
_cell.length_a   1.000
_cell.length_b   1.000
_cell.length_c   1.000
_cell.angle_alpha   90.00
_cell.angle_beta   90.00
_cell.angle_gamma   90.00
#
_symmetry.space_group_name_H-M   'P 1'
#
loop_
_entity.id
_entity.type
_entity.pdbx_description
1 polymer ?
#
loop_
_entity_poly.entity_id
_entity_poly.type
_entity_poly.pdbx_seq_one_letter_code
_entity_poly.pdbx_strand_id
1 'polypeptide(L)'
;MPMIQFLQKEGVDFRLCTKVTDILTHSDHGKETVSAISILRDSSQETLSVRPDDIVIVTLGSVTSGSSSGSNNSPPPLKTLIAEDELDENWSLWLNLGTKYSSFGDPYNFCTRLTESRLETFTVTLRDAEFFYRLVKLTYDKPGVGHLISLKHSNWKISVCIPRQPFFSCQPDNVQILWGYGLCPEREGNLVKKPMLVCSGEDIMAELLWHLGFPLEPILNNSITIPSVMPRRTASLLPRIRGDRPTVIIDEMTNLAVIGQFVEIPDETAVSMDYGVRGAQLAVSHLMGLPKQPEEARKRPSFPFLNLWV
;
A
#
# COMPACT_ATOMS: atom_id res chain seq x y z
N MET A 1 -4.48 18.15 -3.16
CA MET A 1 -3.24 17.34 -3.22
C MET A 1 -2.15 18.14 -3.93
N PRO A 2 -1.04 18.48 -3.27
CA PRO A 2 -0.03 19.40 -3.82
C PRO A 2 0.60 18.93 -5.15
N MET A 3 0.97 17.65 -5.27
CA MET A 3 1.58 17.13 -6.50
C MET A 3 0.62 17.18 -7.69
N ILE A 4 -0.65 16.80 -7.51
CA ILE A 4 -1.64 16.87 -8.58
C ILE A 4 -1.83 18.31 -9.04
N GLN A 5 -1.96 19.25 -8.11
CA GLN A 5 -2.10 20.67 -8.43
C GLN A 5 -0.88 21.23 -9.16
N PHE A 6 0.33 20.81 -8.78
CA PHE A 6 1.55 21.19 -9.47
C PHE A 6 1.56 20.65 -10.91
N LEU A 7 1.35 19.34 -11.10
CA LEU A 7 1.36 18.70 -12.41
C LEU A 7 0.26 19.25 -13.34
N GLN A 8 -0.94 19.54 -12.81
CA GLN A 8 -2.01 20.19 -13.58
C GLN A 8 -1.63 21.59 -14.05
N LYS A 9 -0.89 22.37 -13.24
CA LYS A 9 -0.38 23.68 -13.63
C LYS A 9 0.69 23.60 -14.71
N GLU A 10 1.52 22.55 -14.68
CA GLU A 10 2.50 22.25 -15.72
C GLU A 10 1.86 21.64 -16.99
N GLY A 11 0.53 21.47 -17.02
CA GLY A 11 -0.20 20.99 -18.20
C GLY A 11 -0.21 19.47 -18.38
N VAL A 12 0.09 18.69 -17.33
CA VAL A 12 0.03 17.22 -17.38
C VAL A 12 -1.42 16.74 -17.58
N ASP A 13 -1.62 15.83 -18.54
CA ASP A 13 -2.91 15.20 -18.83
C ASP A 13 -3.20 14.05 -17.85
N PHE A 14 -4.33 14.13 -17.15
CA PHE A 14 -4.80 13.10 -16.21
C PHE A 14 -6.00 12.36 -16.78
N ARG A 15 -5.78 11.09 -17.15
CA ARG A 15 -6.81 10.20 -17.69
C ARG A 15 -7.32 9.23 -16.62
N LEU A 16 -8.34 9.64 -15.89
CA LEU A 16 -9.03 8.77 -14.91
C LEU A 16 -9.97 7.78 -15.61
N CYS A 17 -10.48 6.81 -14.86
CA CYS A 17 -11.42 5.79 -15.36
C CYS A 17 -10.93 5.07 -16.63
N THR A 18 -9.62 4.92 -16.77
CA THR A 18 -8.97 4.30 -17.93
C THR A 18 -8.11 3.15 -17.43
N LYS A 19 -8.48 1.91 -17.80
CA LYS A 19 -7.77 0.70 -17.42
C LYS A 19 -6.78 0.32 -18.52
N VAL A 20 -5.50 0.18 -18.20
CA VAL A 20 -4.52 -0.41 -19.12
C VAL A 20 -4.69 -1.93 -19.08
N THR A 21 -4.94 -2.55 -20.23
CA THR A 21 -5.18 -3.99 -20.33
C THR A 21 -3.98 -4.73 -20.89
N ASP A 22 -3.20 -4.09 -21.77
CA ASP A 22 -1.99 -4.67 -22.33
C ASP A 22 -1.01 -3.61 -22.85
N ILE A 23 0.26 -4.01 -22.98
CA ILE A 23 1.32 -3.22 -23.62
C ILE A 23 1.81 -4.01 -24.83
N LEU A 24 1.78 -3.36 -25.99
CA LEU A 24 2.18 -3.94 -27.27
C LEU A 24 3.57 -3.42 -27.63
N THR A 25 4.45 -4.33 -28.00
CA THR A 25 5.82 -4.00 -28.41
C THR A 25 6.07 -4.39 -29.86
N HIS A 26 7.10 -3.79 -30.43
CA HIS A 26 7.71 -4.19 -31.68
C HIS A 26 9.15 -4.61 -31.42
N SER A 27 9.52 -5.79 -31.90
CA SER A 27 10.88 -6.33 -31.78
C SER A 27 11.75 -5.82 -32.93
N ASP A 28 12.90 -5.24 -32.62
CA ASP A 28 13.92 -4.87 -33.58
C ASP A 28 15.32 -5.26 -33.05
N HIS A 29 16.05 -6.06 -33.82
CA HIS A 29 17.40 -6.54 -33.47
C HIS A 29 17.55 -7.12 -32.04
N GLY A 30 16.50 -7.79 -31.52
CA GLY A 30 16.51 -8.40 -30.19
C GLY A 30 16.24 -7.42 -29.04
N LYS A 31 15.83 -6.19 -29.36
CA LYS A 31 15.26 -5.23 -28.40
C LYS A 31 13.79 -4.98 -28.69
N GLU A 32 13.04 -4.78 -27.63
CA GLU A 32 11.60 -4.51 -27.65
C GLU A 32 11.34 -3.02 -27.43
N THR A 33 10.51 -2.43 -28.29
CA THR A 33 10.07 -1.04 -28.16
C THR A 33 8.56 -1.02 -28.04
N VAL A 34 8.01 -0.37 -27.02
CA VAL A 34 6.56 -0.20 -26.88
C VAL A 34 6.05 0.64 -28.04
N SER A 35 5.10 0.09 -28.78
CA SER A 35 4.49 0.71 -29.96
C SER A 35 3.04 1.13 -29.72
N ALA A 36 2.38 0.51 -28.74
CA ALA A 36 1.03 0.87 -28.34
C ALA A 36 0.65 0.38 -26.93
N ILE A 37 -0.36 1.03 -26.35
CA ILE A 37 -0.96 0.66 -25.07
C ILE A 37 -2.46 0.38 -25.30
N SER A 38 -2.89 -0.83 -24.99
CA SER A 38 -4.30 -1.21 -25.03
C SER A 38 -4.98 -0.73 -23.75
N ILE A 39 -6.08 0.00 -23.91
CA ILE A 39 -6.85 0.55 -22.80
C ILE A 39 -8.32 0.16 -22.91
N LEU A 40 -8.99 0.14 -21.76
CA LEU A 40 -10.43 0.01 -21.62
C LEU A 40 -10.95 1.27 -20.93
N ARG A 41 -11.85 1.98 -21.60
CA ARG A 41 -12.51 3.19 -21.11
C ARG A 41 -14.00 3.10 -21.40
N ASP A 42 -14.85 3.28 -20.39
CA ASP A 42 -16.32 3.23 -20.53
C ASP A 42 -16.81 1.98 -21.29
N SER A 43 -16.20 0.83 -21.01
CA SER A 43 -16.43 -0.46 -21.69
C SER A 43 -16.04 -0.53 -23.18
N SER A 44 -15.42 0.52 -23.72
CA SER A 44 -14.82 0.54 -25.06
C SER A 44 -13.34 0.19 -24.99
N GLN A 45 -12.89 -0.73 -25.83
CA GLN A 45 -11.47 -1.00 -26.03
C GLN A 45 -10.90 0.02 -27.01
N GLU A 46 -9.81 0.66 -26.62
CA GLU A 46 -9.07 1.61 -27.44
C GLU A 46 -7.58 1.28 -27.41
N THR A 47 -6.84 1.79 -28.38
CA THR A 47 -5.38 1.62 -28.48
C THR A 47 -4.73 2.97 -28.60
N LEU A 48 -3.81 3.28 -27.68
CA LEU A 48 -2.98 4.47 -27.73
C LEU A 48 -1.67 4.12 -28.45
N SER A 49 -1.39 4.80 -29.56
CA SER A 49 -0.11 4.64 -30.25
C SER A 49 1.01 5.32 -29.46
N VAL A 50 2.16 4.66 -29.36
CA VAL A 50 3.37 5.13 -28.69
C VAL A 50 4.47 5.19 -29.75
N ARG A 51 5.13 6.35 -29.88
CA ARG A 51 6.25 6.52 -30.80
C ARG A 51 7.53 5.95 -30.20
N PRO A 52 8.54 5.61 -31.03
CA PRO A 52 9.81 5.09 -30.52
C PRO A 52 10.55 6.04 -29.57
N ASP A 53 10.32 7.35 -29.68
CA ASP A 53 10.88 8.41 -28.82
C ASP A 53 10.04 8.69 -27.56
N ASP A 54 8.81 8.16 -27.48
CA ASP A 54 7.96 8.28 -26.29
C ASP A 54 8.42 7.29 -25.23
N ILE A 55 8.41 7.72 -23.96
CA ILE A 55 8.78 6.89 -22.81
C ILE A 55 7.54 6.35 -22.08
N VAL A 56 7.61 5.11 -21.62
CA VAL A 56 6.53 4.43 -20.89
C VAL A 56 7.04 4.01 -19.52
N ILE A 57 6.35 4.45 -18.46
CA ILE A 57 6.69 4.09 -17.08
C ILE A 57 5.51 3.37 -16.46
N VAL A 58 5.72 2.12 -16.06
CA VAL A 58 4.66 1.24 -15.54
C VAL A 58 4.83 1.04 -14.04
N THR A 59 3.77 1.26 -13.26
CA THR A 59 3.77 0.84 -11.85
C THR A 59 3.30 -0.61 -11.76
N LEU A 60 4.15 -1.52 -11.28
CA LEU A 60 3.82 -2.95 -11.18
C LEU A 60 3.16 -3.25 -9.84
N GLY A 61 2.03 -3.96 -9.88
CA GLY A 61 1.32 -4.43 -8.69
C GLY A 61 0.81 -3.30 -7.79
N SER A 62 -0.02 -3.66 -6.81
CA SER A 62 -0.48 -2.71 -5.79
C SER A 62 -0.80 -3.41 -4.48
N VAL A 63 -0.21 -2.92 -3.40
CA VAL A 63 -0.47 -3.40 -2.03
C VAL A 63 -1.88 -3.05 -1.53
N THR A 64 -2.57 -2.11 -2.18
CA THR A 64 -3.95 -1.74 -1.87
C THR A 64 -4.97 -2.34 -2.85
N SER A 65 -4.53 -3.13 -3.83
CA SER A 65 -5.46 -3.86 -4.70
C SER A 65 -6.33 -4.83 -3.91
N GLY A 66 -7.60 -4.94 -4.31
CA GLY A 66 -8.57 -5.77 -3.62
C GLY A 66 -8.91 -5.30 -2.20
N SER A 67 -8.55 -4.07 -1.83
CA SER A 67 -8.95 -3.53 -0.51
C SER A 67 -10.46 -3.35 -0.45
N SER A 68 -11.04 -3.69 0.68
CA SER A 68 -12.45 -3.45 0.97
C SER A 68 -12.60 -2.74 2.31
N SER A 69 -13.68 -2.00 2.47
CA SER A 69 -14.01 -1.29 3.70
C SER A 69 -15.37 -1.71 4.20
N GLY A 70 -15.50 -1.82 5.52
CA GLY A 70 -16.76 -2.00 6.20
C GLY A 70 -17.33 -0.66 6.66
N SER A 71 -18.14 -0.71 7.71
CA SER A 71 -18.67 0.45 8.41
C SER A 71 -18.57 0.25 9.91
N ASN A 72 -19.07 1.22 10.68
CA ASN A 72 -19.16 1.08 12.12
C ASN A 72 -20.00 -0.15 12.53
N ASN A 73 -20.98 -0.54 11.71
CA ASN A 73 -21.98 -1.54 12.07
C ASN A 73 -21.92 -2.78 11.15
N SER A 74 -20.95 -2.87 10.25
CA SER A 74 -20.84 -3.99 9.31
C SER A 74 -19.38 -4.28 8.97
N PRO A 75 -18.98 -5.56 8.90
CA PRO A 75 -17.63 -5.93 8.51
C PRO A 75 -17.35 -5.62 7.03
N PRO A 76 -16.06 -5.55 6.62
CA PRO A 76 -15.69 -5.48 5.22
C PRO A 76 -16.22 -6.69 4.42
N PRO A 77 -16.66 -6.51 3.15
CA PRO A 77 -17.15 -7.61 2.32
C PRO A 77 -16.12 -8.75 2.10
N LEU A 78 -16.46 -9.96 2.54
CA LEU A 78 -15.56 -11.12 2.52
C LEU A 78 -15.13 -11.59 1.12
N LYS A 79 -15.90 -11.29 0.06
CA LYS A 79 -15.57 -11.73 -1.31
C LYS A 79 -14.16 -11.29 -1.71
N THR A 80 -13.79 -10.07 -1.35
CA THR A 80 -12.45 -9.50 -1.60
C THR A 80 -11.29 -10.21 -0.89
N LEU A 81 -11.55 -11.24 -0.08
CA LEU A 81 -10.56 -11.96 0.72
C LEU A 81 -10.09 -13.28 0.10
N ILE A 82 -10.73 -13.75 -0.97
CA ILE A 82 -10.46 -15.08 -1.57
C ILE A 82 -9.50 -14.92 -2.75
N ALA A 83 -8.48 -15.80 -2.83
CA ALA A 83 -7.45 -15.75 -3.87
C ALA A 83 -7.92 -16.21 -5.26
N GLU A 84 -9.08 -16.87 -5.30
CA GLU A 84 -9.71 -17.40 -6.52
C GLU A 84 -10.46 -16.33 -7.33
N ASP A 85 -10.68 -15.14 -6.75
CA ASP A 85 -11.23 -14.00 -7.48
C ASP A 85 -10.20 -13.48 -8.50
N GLU A 86 -10.69 -13.03 -9.66
CA GLU A 86 -9.85 -12.46 -10.72
C GLU A 86 -8.92 -11.38 -10.15
N LEU A 87 -7.63 -11.51 -10.45
CA LEU A 87 -6.65 -10.50 -10.11
C LEU A 87 -7.03 -9.17 -10.75
N ASP A 88 -6.98 -8.09 -9.98
CA ASP A 88 -7.36 -6.77 -10.48
C ASP A 88 -6.42 -6.28 -11.59
N GLU A 89 -6.74 -5.13 -12.21
CA GLU A 89 -5.91 -4.55 -13.26
C GLU A 89 -4.43 -4.41 -12.91
N ASN A 90 -4.10 -4.13 -11.64
CA ASN A 90 -2.72 -3.85 -11.23
C ASN A 90 -1.84 -5.10 -11.33
N TRP A 91 -2.40 -6.27 -11.04
CA TRP A 91 -1.69 -7.55 -11.11
C TRP A 91 -1.83 -8.21 -12.47
N SER A 92 -2.99 -8.10 -13.11
CA SER A 92 -3.22 -8.67 -14.43
C SER A 92 -2.25 -8.10 -15.47
N LEU A 93 -1.97 -6.79 -15.43
CA LEU A 93 -0.99 -6.19 -16.34
C LEU A 93 0.43 -6.76 -16.12
N TRP A 94 0.85 -6.88 -14.86
CA TRP A 94 2.17 -7.44 -14.54
C TRP A 94 2.26 -8.92 -14.95
N LEU A 95 1.22 -9.71 -14.70
CA LEU A 95 1.16 -11.09 -15.17
C LEU A 95 1.26 -11.21 -16.70
N ASN A 96 0.54 -10.37 -17.44
CA ASN A 96 0.61 -10.35 -18.90
C ASN A 96 2.01 -9.98 -19.40
N LEU A 97 2.72 -9.08 -18.70
CA LEU A 97 4.10 -8.75 -19.03
C LEU A 97 5.06 -9.91 -18.69
N GLY A 98 4.88 -10.57 -17.55
CA GLY A 98 5.68 -11.72 -17.12
C GLY A 98 5.53 -12.95 -18.01
N THR A 99 4.37 -13.15 -18.64
CA THR A 99 4.19 -14.24 -19.62
C THR A 99 4.88 -13.96 -20.94
N LYS A 100 5.05 -12.69 -21.32
CA LYS A 100 5.76 -12.26 -22.52
C LYS A 100 7.27 -12.19 -22.33
N TYR A 101 7.71 -11.74 -21.15
CA TYR A 101 9.11 -11.43 -20.85
C TYR A 101 9.50 -11.94 -19.47
N SER A 102 10.47 -12.85 -19.40
CA SER A 102 10.94 -13.42 -18.13
C SER A 102 11.64 -12.42 -17.21
N SER A 103 12.14 -11.30 -17.76
CA SER A 103 12.77 -10.21 -16.99
C SER A 103 11.81 -9.50 -16.04
N PHE A 104 10.48 -9.61 -16.26
CA PHE A 104 9.46 -9.02 -15.40
C PHE A 104 9.26 -9.77 -14.08
N GLY A 105 9.96 -10.88 -13.87
CA GLY A 105 9.97 -11.63 -12.61
C GLY A 105 8.70 -12.44 -12.36
N ASP A 106 8.44 -12.73 -11.08
CA ASP A 106 7.37 -13.62 -10.64
C ASP A 106 6.29 -12.86 -9.82
N PRO A 107 5.26 -12.31 -10.46
CA PRO A 107 4.13 -11.70 -9.76
C PRO A 107 3.36 -12.68 -8.86
N TYR A 108 3.38 -14.00 -9.14
CA TYR A 108 2.60 -14.98 -8.38
C TYR A 108 3.08 -15.10 -6.93
N ASN A 109 4.39 -14.96 -6.69
CA ASN A 109 4.96 -14.94 -5.35
C ASN A 109 4.35 -13.81 -4.49
N PHE A 110 3.83 -12.74 -5.09
CA PHE A 110 3.28 -11.60 -4.35
C PHE A 110 1.75 -11.55 -4.33
N CYS A 111 1.09 -11.94 -5.42
CA CYS A 111 -0.34 -11.70 -5.58
C CYS A 111 -1.25 -12.81 -5.02
N THR A 112 -0.72 -14.03 -4.83
CA THR A 112 -1.50 -15.21 -4.42
C THR A 112 -1.44 -15.54 -2.93
N ARG A 113 -0.40 -15.08 -2.23
CA ARG A 113 -0.13 -15.38 -0.81
C ARG A 113 -0.91 -14.44 0.13
N LEU A 114 -2.24 -14.44 0.00
CA LEU A 114 -3.11 -13.49 0.70
C LEU A 114 -3.01 -13.61 2.22
N THR A 115 -3.08 -14.82 2.78
CA THR A 115 -3.02 -15.02 4.24
C THR A 115 -1.72 -14.50 4.86
N GLU A 116 -0.62 -14.53 4.11
CA GLU A 116 0.69 -14.06 4.60
C GLU A 116 0.89 -12.55 4.40
N SER A 117 0.13 -11.94 3.49
CA SER A 117 0.28 -10.53 3.11
C SER A 117 -0.89 -9.62 3.52
N ARG A 118 -1.95 -10.22 4.08
CA ARG A 118 -3.17 -9.51 4.48
C ARG A 118 -2.95 -8.72 5.75
N LEU A 119 -3.52 -7.52 5.76
CA LEU A 119 -3.64 -6.68 6.93
C LEU A 119 -5.06 -6.17 7.04
N GLU A 120 -5.56 -6.03 8.25
CA GLU A 120 -6.78 -5.26 8.51
C GLU A 120 -6.41 -3.98 9.25
N THR A 121 -6.82 -2.85 8.68
CA THR A 121 -6.62 -1.52 9.22
C THR A 121 -7.95 -0.97 9.70
N PHE A 122 -7.93 0.02 10.58
CA PHE A 122 -9.13 0.72 10.98
C PHE A 122 -8.81 2.18 11.29
N THR A 123 -9.77 3.05 10.97
CA THR A 123 -9.72 4.47 11.33
C THR A 123 -10.85 4.75 12.29
N VAL A 124 -10.54 5.30 13.46
CA VAL A 124 -11.54 5.70 14.46
C VAL A 124 -11.66 7.21 14.45
N THR A 125 -12.90 7.69 14.33
CA THR A 125 -13.28 9.08 14.47
C THR A 125 -14.01 9.25 15.79
N LEU A 126 -13.46 10.05 16.71
CA LEU A 126 -14.04 10.28 18.03
C LEU A 126 -14.50 11.73 18.16
N ARG A 127 -15.67 11.95 18.76
CA ARG A 127 -16.25 13.29 19.02
C ARG A 127 -16.03 13.79 20.45
N ASP A 128 -15.36 12.99 21.28
CA ASP A 128 -15.09 13.29 22.67
C ASP A 128 -13.60 13.12 23.00
N ALA A 129 -13.10 13.99 23.87
CA ALA A 129 -11.71 14.04 24.30
C ALA A 129 -11.37 12.97 25.35
N GLU A 130 -12.36 12.31 25.97
CA GLU A 130 -12.14 11.33 27.04
C GLU A 130 -11.14 10.24 26.65
N PHE A 131 -11.31 9.66 25.45
CA PHE A 131 -10.41 8.61 24.94
C PHE A 131 -8.96 9.10 24.85
N PHE A 132 -8.74 10.26 24.22
CA PHE A 132 -7.40 10.81 24.04
C PHE A 132 -6.77 11.24 25.36
N TYR A 133 -7.54 11.82 26.27
CA TYR A 133 -7.07 12.15 27.61
C TYR A 133 -6.58 10.90 28.37
N ARG A 134 -7.36 9.81 28.34
CA ARG A 134 -6.97 8.53 28.95
C ARG A 134 -5.75 7.92 28.28
N LEU A 135 -5.69 7.96 26.95
CA LEU A 135 -4.59 7.39 26.17
C LEU A 135 -3.28 8.12 26.44
N VAL A 136 -3.28 9.46 26.39
CA VAL A 136 -2.10 10.29 26.71
C VAL A 136 -1.66 10.07 28.16
N LYS A 137 -2.59 9.94 29.11
CA LYS A 137 -2.26 9.65 30.50
C LYS A 137 -1.61 8.26 30.67
N LEU A 138 -2.02 7.29 29.88
CA LEU A 138 -1.50 5.92 29.93
C LEU A 138 -0.11 5.81 29.29
N THR A 139 0.09 6.46 28.14
CA THR A 139 1.28 6.28 27.30
C THR A 139 2.32 7.37 27.50
N TYR A 140 1.94 8.49 28.10
CA TYR A 140 2.69 9.76 28.10
C TYR A 140 3.00 10.29 26.70
N ASP A 141 2.34 9.73 25.68
CA ASP A 141 2.55 10.08 24.28
C ASP A 141 1.55 11.15 23.84
N LYS A 142 2.05 12.20 23.18
CA LYS A 142 1.21 13.28 22.69
C LYS A 142 0.80 13.00 21.24
N PRO A 143 -0.38 13.47 20.81
CA PRO A 143 -0.77 13.37 19.40
C PRO A 143 0.30 13.92 18.45
N GLY A 144 0.62 13.16 17.39
CA GLY A 144 1.53 13.60 16.34
C GLY A 144 3.02 13.41 16.62
N VAL A 145 3.40 12.74 17.71
CA VAL A 145 4.81 12.37 17.96
C VAL A 145 5.24 11.16 17.12
N GLY A 146 4.27 10.38 16.62
CA GLY A 146 4.51 9.30 15.66
C GLY A 146 4.89 7.95 16.28
N HIS A 147 4.69 7.77 17.58
CA HIS A 147 4.88 6.47 18.19
C HIS A 147 3.74 5.52 17.84
N LEU A 148 4.11 4.25 17.65
CA LEU A 148 3.18 3.15 17.48
C LEU A 148 3.02 2.43 18.83
N ILE A 149 1.80 2.28 19.30
CA ILE A 149 1.46 1.58 20.53
C ILE A 149 0.98 0.18 20.14
N SER A 150 1.78 -0.85 20.45
CA SER A 150 1.44 -2.24 20.15
C SER A 150 0.91 -2.98 21.37
N LEU A 151 -0.28 -3.58 21.23
CA LEU A 151 -0.94 -4.34 22.27
C LEU A 151 -0.41 -5.79 22.26
N LYS A 152 0.69 -6.03 22.99
CA LYS A 152 1.41 -7.32 23.01
C LYS A 152 0.51 -8.54 23.23
N HIS A 153 -0.48 -8.40 24.14
CA HIS A 153 -1.38 -9.48 24.55
C HIS A 153 -2.64 -9.61 23.68
N SER A 154 -2.80 -8.77 22.66
CA SER A 154 -3.86 -8.92 21.68
C SER A 154 -3.61 -10.14 20.80
N ASN A 155 -4.67 -10.93 20.61
CA ASN A 155 -4.68 -12.05 19.66
C ASN A 155 -4.56 -11.55 18.22
N TRP A 156 -5.21 -10.42 17.90
CA TRP A 156 -5.14 -9.75 16.60
C TRP A 156 -3.82 -9.00 16.37
N LYS A 157 -2.97 -8.87 17.40
CA LYS A 157 -1.72 -8.09 17.36
C LYS A 157 -1.97 -6.64 16.93
N ILE A 158 -2.94 -6.01 17.61
CA ILE A 158 -3.34 -4.63 17.33
C ILE A 158 -2.18 -3.68 17.62
N SER A 159 -1.95 -2.75 16.69
CA SER A 159 -1.12 -1.57 16.91
C SER A 159 -1.87 -0.33 16.48
N VAL A 160 -1.76 0.73 17.27
CA VAL A 160 -2.43 2.02 17.02
C VAL A 160 -1.45 3.16 17.05
N CYS A 161 -1.70 4.21 16.29
CA CYS A 161 -0.96 5.46 16.37
C CYS A 161 -1.91 6.65 16.42
N ILE A 162 -1.45 7.71 17.07
CA ILE A 162 -2.18 8.96 17.13
C ILE A 162 -1.52 9.95 16.16
N PRO A 163 -2.12 10.19 14.98
CA PRO A 163 -1.60 11.20 14.08
C PRO A 163 -1.70 12.60 14.71
N ARG A 164 -0.95 13.54 14.15
CA ARG A 164 -1.08 14.96 14.50
C ARG A 164 -2.52 15.40 14.22
N GLN A 165 -3.11 16.11 15.18
CA GLN A 165 -4.46 16.65 15.06
C GLN A 165 -4.40 18.16 14.73
N PRO A 166 -5.34 18.68 13.91
CA PRO A 166 -6.25 17.91 13.06
C PRO A 166 -5.48 17.13 12.00
N PHE A 167 -5.94 15.91 11.70
CA PHE A 167 -5.34 15.06 10.68
C PHE A 167 -5.80 15.45 9.28
N PHE A 168 -7.08 15.78 9.12
CA PHE A 168 -7.63 16.32 7.87
C PHE A 168 -7.76 17.84 7.92
N SER A 169 -7.56 18.51 6.78
CA SER A 169 -7.65 19.98 6.70
C SER A 169 -9.04 20.54 7.03
N CYS A 170 -10.09 19.74 6.86
CA CYS A 170 -11.48 20.08 7.17
C CYS A 170 -12.03 19.34 8.41
N GLN A 171 -11.17 18.79 9.25
CA GLN A 171 -11.57 18.11 10.49
C GLN A 171 -12.10 19.14 11.51
N PRO A 172 -13.32 18.96 12.06
CA PRO A 172 -13.83 19.83 13.13
C PRO A 172 -12.95 19.78 14.39
N ASP A 173 -12.87 20.90 15.12
CA ASP A 173 -12.02 21.02 16.32
C ASP A 173 -12.37 20.03 17.43
N ASN A 174 -13.63 19.62 17.52
CA ASN A 174 -14.13 18.65 18.51
C ASN A 174 -14.05 17.20 18.02
N VAL A 175 -13.40 16.94 16.88
CA VAL A 175 -13.23 15.60 16.33
C VAL A 175 -11.76 15.23 16.37
N GLN A 176 -11.46 14.00 16.76
CA GLN A 176 -10.09 13.47 16.78
C GLN A 176 -10.02 12.12 16.06
N ILE A 177 -8.89 11.87 15.42
CA ILE A 177 -8.67 10.67 14.60
C ILE A 177 -7.61 9.77 15.23
N LEU A 178 -7.91 8.48 15.32
CA LEU A 178 -6.97 7.40 15.63
C LEU A 178 -6.88 6.47 14.43
N TRP A 179 -5.69 5.94 14.15
CA TRP A 179 -5.51 4.89 13.15
C TRP A 179 -4.85 3.68 13.78
N GLY A 180 -5.23 2.49 13.32
CA GLY A 180 -4.62 1.25 13.77
C GLY A 180 -4.73 0.12 12.76
N TYR A 181 -4.11 -0.99 13.10
CA TYR A 181 -4.16 -2.22 12.34
C TYR A 181 -3.99 -3.47 13.22
N GLY A 182 -4.47 -4.61 12.74
CA GLY A 182 -4.18 -5.94 13.27
C GLY A 182 -3.33 -6.75 12.30
N LEU A 183 -2.27 -7.40 12.81
CA LEU A 183 -1.40 -8.30 12.02
C LEU A 183 -1.93 -9.73 11.92
N CYS A 184 -2.90 -10.10 12.75
CA CYS A 184 -3.48 -11.45 12.73
C CYS A 184 -5.02 -11.37 12.68
N PRO A 185 -5.60 -10.79 11.62
CA PRO A 185 -7.03 -10.54 11.55
C PRO A 185 -7.87 -11.83 11.45
N GLU A 186 -7.27 -12.96 11.09
CA GLU A 186 -7.92 -14.28 11.06
C GLU A 186 -8.17 -14.88 12.46
N ARG A 187 -7.49 -14.38 13.50
CA ARG A 187 -7.58 -14.94 14.86
C ARG A 187 -8.79 -14.41 15.60
N GLU A 188 -9.31 -15.18 16.54
CA GLU A 188 -10.38 -14.70 17.43
C GLU A 188 -9.89 -13.63 18.42
N GLY A 189 -10.70 -12.59 18.61
CA GLY A 189 -10.47 -11.52 19.58
C GLY A 189 -10.49 -12.02 21.02
N ASN A 190 -9.87 -11.26 21.92
CA ASN A 190 -9.83 -11.55 23.34
C ASN A 190 -11.17 -11.26 24.02
N LEU A 191 -11.87 -10.18 23.65
CA LEU A 191 -13.20 -9.82 24.13
C LEU A 191 -14.28 -10.30 23.15
N VAL A 192 -14.18 -9.95 21.87
CA VAL A 192 -15.26 -10.13 20.88
C VAL A 192 -15.48 -11.60 20.48
N LYS A 193 -14.47 -12.47 20.70
CA LYS A 193 -14.50 -13.91 20.38
C LYS A 193 -14.88 -14.25 18.93
N LYS A 194 -14.54 -13.37 17.99
CA LYS A 194 -14.68 -13.56 16.54
C LYS A 194 -13.38 -13.20 15.83
N PRO A 195 -13.09 -13.75 14.64
CA PRO A 195 -12.04 -13.23 13.77
C PRO A 195 -12.25 -11.74 13.50
N MET A 196 -11.16 -10.95 13.47
CA MET A 196 -11.24 -9.52 13.15
C MET A 196 -11.89 -9.27 11.80
N LEU A 197 -11.64 -10.15 10.81
CA LEU A 197 -12.18 -10.05 9.45
C LEU A 197 -13.72 -10.05 9.35
N VAL A 198 -14.41 -10.51 10.40
CA VAL A 198 -15.88 -10.54 10.47
C VAL A 198 -16.44 -9.57 11.52
N CYS A 199 -15.59 -8.69 12.05
CA CYS A 199 -15.96 -7.68 13.03
C CYS A 199 -16.43 -6.39 12.35
N SER A 200 -17.45 -5.76 12.91
CA SER A 200 -17.80 -4.38 12.59
C SER A 200 -16.77 -3.41 13.16
N GLY A 201 -16.88 -2.12 12.81
CA GLY A 201 -16.10 -1.09 13.48
C GLY A 201 -16.33 -1.04 15.01
N GLU A 202 -17.57 -1.21 15.47
CA GLU A 202 -17.90 -1.25 16.90
C GLU A 202 -17.22 -2.41 17.62
N ASP A 203 -17.22 -3.61 17.02
CA ASP A 203 -16.51 -4.78 17.55
C ASP A 203 -15.01 -4.49 17.72
N ILE A 204 -14.38 -3.89 16.69
CA ILE A 204 -12.94 -3.56 16.72
C ILE A 204 -12.63 -2.51 17.78
N MET A 205 -13.48 -1.49 17.90
CA MET A 205 -13.32 -0.46 18.93
C MET A 205 -13.52 -1.03 20.33
N ALA A 206 -14.48 -1.94 20.53
CA ALA A 206 -14.72 -2.59 21.80
C ALA A 206 -13.53 -3.44 22.25
N GLU A 207 -12.95 -4.22 21.34
CA GLU A 207 -11.72 -4.99 21.60
C GLU A 207 -10.56 -4.06 21.99
N LEU A 208 -10.37 -2.95 21.25
CA LEU A 208 -9.32 -1.97 21.55
C LEU A 208 -9.50 -1.37 22.95
N LEU A 209 -10.71 -0.90 23.29
CA LEU A 209 -11.00 -0.32 24.60
C LEU A 209 -10.77 -1.30 25.73
N TRP A 210 -11.09 -2.58 25.52
CA TRP A 210 -10.84 -3.64 26.50
C TRP A 210 -9.35 -3.83 26.77
N HIS A 211 -8.50 -3.88 25.73
CA HIS A 211 -7.04 -3.97 25.91
C HIS A 211 -6.45 -2.74 26.59
N LEU A 212 -7.05 -1.57 26.39
CA LEU A 212 -6.64 -0.32 27.03
C LEU A 212 -7.18 -0.17 28.48
N GLY A 213 -8.12 -1.02 28.89
CA GLY A 213 -8.80 -0.92 30.19
C GLY A 213 -9.70 0.32 30.30
N PHE A 214 -10.25 0.80 29.17
CA PHE A 214 -11.09 1.99 29.10
C PHE A 214 -12.59 1.64 29.15
N PRO A 215 -13.48 2.56 29.58
CA PRO A 215 -14.91 2.31 29.59
C PRO A 215 -15.45 2.14 28.15
N LEU A 216 -16.30 1.13 27.96
CA LEU A 216 -16.87 0.78 26.65
C LEU A 216 -17.96 1.77 26.22
N GLU A 217 -19.13 1.73 26.86
CA GLU A 217 -20.35 2.46 26.48
C GLU A 217 -20.16 3.97 26.22
N PRO A 218 -19.51 4.79 27.08
CA PRO A 218 -19.41 6.23 26.81
C PRO A 218 -18.53 6.54 25.60
N ILE A 219 -17.49 5.72 25.35
CA ILE A 219 -16.55 5.96 24.25
C ILE A 219 -17.10 5.38 22.95
N LEU A 220 -17.68 4.17 22.98
CA LEU A 220 -18.28 3.53 21.80
C LEU A 220 -19.36 4.41 21.17
N ASN A 221 -20.29 4.93 21.99
CA ASN A 221 -21.38 5.80 21.54
C ASN A 221 -20.91 7.12 20.90
N ASN A 222 -19.66 7.53 21.16
CA ASN A 222 -19.06 8.76 20.63
C ASN A 222 -17.95 8.48 19.59
N SER A 223 -17.89 7.25 19.07
CA SER A 223 -16.87 6.81 18.11
C SER A 223 -17.50 6.23 16.84
N ILE A 224 -16.82 6.43 15.72
CA ILE A 224 -17.12 5.78 14.45
C ILE A 224 -15.83 5.11 13.99
N THR A 225 -15.85 3.80 13.84
CA THR A 225 -14.71 3.02 13.37
C THR A 225 -15.00 2.47 11.98
N ILE A 226 -14.10 2.73 11.04
CA ILE A 226 -14.18 2.21 9.68
C ILE A 226 -13.07 1.17 9.51
N PRO A 227 -13.40 -0.14 9.49
CA PRO A 227 -12.44 -1.18 9.18
C PRO A 227 -12.18 -1.26 7.67
N SER A 228 -10.96 -1.60 7.30
CA SER A 228 -10.57 -1.88 5.93
C SER A 228 -9.57 -3.02 5.86
N VAL A 229 -9.94 -4.08 5.13
CA VAL A 229 -9.07 -5.21 4.86
C VAL A 229 -8.34 -4.98 3.55
N MET A 230 -7.03 -5.25 3.58
CA MET A 230 -6.11 -5.08 2.46
C MET A 230 -5.39 -6.43 2.24
N PRO A 231 -5.82 -7.25 1.27
CA PRO A 231 -5.34 -8.63 1.11
C PRO A 231 -3.84 -8.77 0.82
N ARG A 232 -3.22 -7.73 0.26
CA ARG A 232 -1.82 -7.73 -0.20
C ARG A 232 -1.00 -6.61 0.43
N ARG A 233 -1.42 -6.10 1.58
CA ARG A 233 -0.85 -4.88 2.19
C ARG A 233 0.65 -4.98 2.45
N THR A 234 1.10 -6.16 2.86
CA THR A 234 2.49 -6.48 3.15
C THR A 234 3.11 -7.39 2.09
N ALA A 235 2.49 -7.50 0.89
CA ALA A 235 2.97 -8.39 -0.16
C ALA A 235 4.41 -8.08 -0.58
N SER A 236 4.82 -6.81 -0.60
CA SER A 236 6.21 -6.41 -0.91
C SER A 236 7.26 -6.90 0.12
N LEU A 237 6.82 -7.35 1.29
CA LEU A 237 7.64 -7.91 2.35
C LEU A 237 7.69 -9.45 2.35
N LEU A 238 6.94 -10.11 1.46
CA LEU A 238 6.95 -11.57 1.38
C LEU A 238 8.36 -12.09 1.06
N PRO A 239 8.74 -13.27 1.58
CA PRO A 239 9.96 -13.96 1.18
C PRO A 239 10.03 -14.10 -0.33
N ARG A 240 11.17 -13.73 -0.90
CA ARG A 240 11.42 -13.73 -2.34
C ARG A 240 12.84 -14.17 -2.65
N ILE A 241 13.05 -14.63 -3.87
CA ILE A 241 14.39 -14.91 -4.41
C ILE A 241 14.79 -13.82 -5.40
N ARG A 242 16.09 -13.79 -5.75
CA ARG A 242 16.58 -12.91 -6.82
C ARG A 242 15.90 -13.31 -8.12
N GLY A 243 15.31 -12.33 -8.80
CA GLY A 243 14.56 -12.55 -10.04
C GLY A 243 13.04 -12.45 -9.86
N ASP A 244 12.49 -12.58 -8.64
CA ASP A 244 11.04 -12.43 -8.43
C ASP A 244 10.57 -11.00 -8.75
N ARG A 245 11.45 -10.02 -8.59
CA ARG A 245 11.21 -8.62 -8.93
C ARG A 245 12.07 -8.21 -10.13
N PRO A 246 11.50 -7.51 -11.13
CA PRO A 246 12.28 -6.90 -12.20
C PRO A 246 13.12 -5.75 -11.67
N THR A 247 14.25 -5.45 -12.31
CA THR A 247 14.93 -4.18 -12.13
C THR A 247 14.10 -3.03 -12.69
N VAL A 248 14.33 -1.80 -12.22
CA VAL A 248 13.63 -0.59 -12.74
C VAL A 248 13.78 -0.46 -14.26
N ILE A 249 14.98 -0.77 -14.75
CA ILE A 249 15.30 -0.80 -16.18
C ILE A 249 15.26 -2.24 -16.64
N ILE A 250 14.53 -2.51 -17.73
CA ILE A 250 14.43 -3.82 -18.36
C ILE A 250 15.38 -3.81 -19.56
N ASP A 251 16.44 -4.62 -19.54
CA ASP A 251 17.56 -4.52 -20.49
C ASP A 251 17.14 -4.70 -21.96
N GLU A 252 16.13 -5.54 -22.20
CA GLU A 252 15.55 -5.77 -23.52
C GLU A 252 14.61 -4.66 -23.99
N MET A 253 14.14 -3.76 -23.12
CA MET A 253 13.20 -2.68 -23.45
C MET A 253 13.93 -1.37 -23.76
N THR A 254 13.59 -0.71 -24.85
CA THR A 254 14.24 0.55 -25.27
C THR A 254 13.60 1.80 -24.66
N ASN A 255 12.28 1.79 -24.50
CA ASN A 255 11.50 2.96 -24.09
C ASN A 255 10.55 2.69 -22.90
N LEU A 256 10.74 1.57 -22.19
CA LEU A 256 9.93 1.19 -21.04
C LEU A 256 10.78 1.01 -19.77
N ALA A 257 10.26 1.53 -18.66
CA ALA A 257 10.77 1.25 -17.31
C ALA A 257 9.62 0.88 -16.38
N VAL A 258 9.96 0.20 -15.29
CA VAL A 258 9.00 -0.24 -14.26
C VAL A 258 9.32 0.41 -12.92
N ILE A 259 8.30 0.78 -12.16
CA ILE A 259 8.41 1.41 -10.84
C ILE A 259 7.42 0.78 -9.85
N GLY A 260 7.52 1.17 -8.58
CA GLY A 260 6.62 0.73 -7.51
C GLY A 260 7.33 -0.09 -6.44
N GLN A 261 6.56 -0.77 -5.61
CA GLN A 261 7.10 -1.54 -4.47
C GLN A 261 7.59 -2.94 -4.87
N PHE A 262 7.30 -3.35 -6.10
CA PHE A 262 7.57 -4.69 -6.61
C PHE A 262 8.71 -4.74 -7.62
N VAL A 263 9.48 -3.65 -7.75
CA VAL A 263 10.72 -3.61 -8.54
C VAL A 263 11.93 -3.77 -7.63
N GLU A 264 13.06 -4.15 -8.21
CA GLU A 264 14.35 -4.31 -7.55
C GLU A 264 15.16 -3.02 -7.65
N ILE A 265 15.40 -2.41 -6.49
CA ILE A 265 16.33 -1.30 -6.30
C ILE A 265 17.31 -1.75 -5.22
N PRO A 266 18.61 -1.95 -5.55
CA PRO A 266 19.61 -2.40 -4.60
C PRO A 266 19.74 -1.48 -3.39
N ASP A 267 20.06 -2.06 -2.24
CA ASP A 267 20.30 -1.35 -0.96
C ASP A 267 19.13 -0.50 -0.43
N GLU A 268 17.94 -0.63 -1.02
CA GLU A 268 16.76 0.17 -0.69
C GLU A 268 15.60 -0.68 -0.12
N THR A 269 14.80 -0.09 0.77
CA THR A 269 13.68 -0.81 1.42
C THR A 269 12.35 -0.54 0.74
N ALA A 270 11.72 -1.59 0.18
CA ALA A 270 10.54 -1.52 -0.70
C ALA A 270 9.22 -1.00 -0.08
N VAL A 271 9.21 -0.58 1.18
CA VAL A 271 8.00 -0.13 1.89
C VAL A 271 7.91 1.37 2.08
N SER A 272 8.98 2.12 1.80
CA SER A 272 9.01 3.57 1.99
C SER A 272 8.46 4.33 0.77
N MET A 273 8.01 5.56 0.99
CA MET A 273 7.68 6.48 -0.10
C MET A 273 8.91 6.78 -0.95
N ASP A 274 10.07 6.91 -0.31
CA ASP A 274 11.36 7.18 -0.95
C ASP A 274 11.70 6.10 -1.99
N TYR A 275 11.32 4.84 -1.76
CA TYR A 275 11.50 3.75 -2.73
C TYR A 275 10.82 4.02 -4.07
N GLY A 276 9.56 4.48 -4.02
CA GLY A 276 8.78 4.81 -5.21
C GLY A 276 9.35 6.01 -5.95
N VAL A 277 9.74 7.06 -5.21
CA VAL A 277 10.39 8.25 -5.78
C VAL A 277 11.72 7.89 -6.43
N ARG A 278 12.51 7.02 -5.78
CA ARG A 278 13.79 6.53 -6.30
C ARG A 278 13.62 5.76 -7.59
N GLY A 279 12.65 4.84 -7.64
CA GLY A 279 12.31 4.10 -8.87
C GLY A 279 11.95 5.05 -10.01
N ALA A 280 11.10 6.05 -9.75
CA ALA A 280 10.74 7.06 -10.75
C ALA A 280 11.94 7.88 -11.23
N GLN A 281 12.84 8.29 -10.33
CA GLN A 281 14.06 9.01 -10.70
C GLN A 281 14.98 8.17 -11.58
N LEU A 282 15.18 6.89 -11.24
CA LEU A 282 15.99 5.95 -12.03
C LEU A 282 15.40 5.75 -13.42
N ALA A 283 14.09 5.50 -13.51
CA ALA A 283 13.37 5.33 -14.76
C ALA A 283 13.52 6.55 -15.69
N VAL A 284 13.20 7.75 -15.20
CA VAL A 284 13.29 8.99 -16.00
C VAL A 284 14.74 9.29 -16.39
N SER A 285 15.70 9.13 -15.47
CA SER A 285 17.11 9.43 -15.77
C SER A 285 17.67 8.53 -16.87
N HIS A 286 17.31 7.23 -16.84
CA HIS A 286 17.74 6.28 -17.86
C HIS A 286 17.06 6.56 -19.21
N LEU A 287 15.72 6.60 -19.25
CA LEU A 287 14.96 6.72 -20.49
C LEU A 287 15.20 8.07 -21.20
N MET A 288 15.48 9.14 -20.45
CA MET A 288 15.77 10.46 -21.02
C MET A 288 17.28 10.71 -21.25
N GLY A 289 18.15 9.73 -20.98
CA GLY A 289 19.60 9.86 -21.17
C GLY A 289 20.25 10.95 -20.30
N LEU A 290 19.73 11.19 -19.09
CA LEU A 290 20.26 12.22 -18.20
C LEU A 290 21.62 11.79 -17.63
N PRO A 291 22.61 12.71 -17.55
CA PRO A 291 23.97 12.37 -17.15
C PRO A 291 24.11 12.03 -15.65
N LYS A 292 23.12 12.37 -14.83
CA LYS A 292 23.19 12.27 -13.37
C LYS A 292 22.37 11.08 -12.90
N GLN A 293 23.04 9.98 -12.54
CA GLN A 293 22.35 8.94 -11.79
C GLN A 293 21.97 9.47 -10.40
N PRO A 294 20.79 9.12 -9.88
CA PRO A 294 20.36 9.53 -8.54
C PRO A 294 21.41 9.14 -7.47
N GLU A 295 21.75 10.03 -6.54
CA GLU A 295 22.77 9.77 -5.49
C GLU A 295 22.44 8.52 -4.67
N GLU A 296 23.39 7.61 -4.44
CA GLU A 296 23.14 6.44 -3.58
C GLU A 296 22.57 6.84 -2.22
N ALA A 297 21.67 6.02 -1.66
CA ALA A 297 21.15 6.23 -0.33
C ALA A 297 22.31 6.41 0.66
N ARG A 298 22.22 7.45 1.50
CA ARG A 298 23.19 7.64 2.59
C ARG A 298 23.16 6.42 3.50
N LYS A 299 24.17 5.55 3.35
CA LYS A 299 24.43 4.42 4.25
C LYS A 299 24.69 5.01 5.64
N ARG A 300 23.69 4.99 6.51
CA ARG A 300 23.94 5.19 7.94
C ARG A 300 24.74 3.96 8.39
N PRO A 301 25.86 4.12 9.11
CA PRO A 301 26.60 2.98 9.63
C PRO A 301 25.63 2.08 10.40
N SER A 302 25.73 0.78 10.17
CA SER A 302 24.96 -0.23 10.90
C SER A 302 25.08 0.04 12.39
N PHE A 303 23.98 0.42 13.02
CA PHE A 303 23.94 0.47 14.48
C PHE A 303 24.19 -0.96 14.98
N PRO A 304 25.18 -1.20 15.86
CA PRO A 304 25.54 -2.53 16.32
C PRO A 304 24.53 -2.99 17.38
N PHE A 305 23.31 -3.34 16.97
CA PHE A 305 22.30 -3.94 17.87
C PHE A 305 22.27 -5.47 17.81
N LEU A 306 23.16 -6.11 17.03
CA LEU A 306 23.16 -7.57 16.82
C LEU A 306 24.03 -8.39 17.79
N ASN A 307 24.46 -7.82 18.92
CA ASN A 307 25.30 -8.51 19.92
C ASN A 307 24.65 -8.69 21.31
N LEU A 308 23.32 -8.58 21.43
CA LEU A 308 22.62 -8.76 22.73
C LEU A 308 21.75 -10.01 22.83
N TRP A 309 21.95 -10.99 21.95
CA TRP A 309 21.34 -12.33 22.09
C TRP A 309 22.38 -13.41 21.76
N VAL A 310 23.28 -13.64 22.71
CA VAL A 310 23.94 -14.94 22.97
C VAL A 310 23.81 -15.19 24.47
#